data_AF-A0A831NZ13-F1
#
_entry.id   AF-A0A831NZ13-F1
#
_cell.length_a   1.000
_cell.length_b   1.000
_cell.length_c   1.000
_cell.angle_alpha   90.00
_cell.angle_beta   90.00
_cell.angle_gamma   90.00
#
_symmetry.space_group_name_H-M   'P 1'
#
loop_
_entity.id
_entity.type
_entity.pdbx_description
1 polymer ?
#
loop_
_entity_poly.entity_id
_entity_poly.type
_entity_poly.pdbx_seq_one_letter_code
_entity_poly.pdbx_strand_id
1 'polypeptide(L)' 'MNSHTNEDERGGFIIIVGELINASRKAIGEAIEKQEAEAIKKVGKDQFESGADYIDVNAGVFVGKGT' A
#
# COMPACT_ATOMS: atom_id res chain seq x y z
N MET A 1 -15.92 1.83 -13.37
CA MET A 1 -16.08 0.57 -12.62
C MET A 1 -15.18 -0.45 -13.27
N ASN A 2 -14.00 -0.71 -12.70
CA ASN A 2 -13.15 -1.79 -13.17
C ASN A 2 -13.69 -3.09 -12.55
N SER A 3 -14.31 -3.92 -13.37
CA SER A 3 -14.70 -5.29 -13.05
C SER A 3 -13.48 -6.21 -13.15
N HIS A 4 -12.43 -5.93 -12.39
CA HIS A 4 -11.33 -6.90 -12.24
C HIS A 4 -11.84 -7.98 -11.30
N THR A 5 -12.48 -9.00 -11.87
CA THR A 5 -12.72 -10.25 -11.15
C THR A 5 -11.37 -10.93 -11.00
N ASN A 6 -10.78 -10.79 -9.82
CA ASN A 6 -9.59 -11.52 -9.40
C ASN A 6 -9.99 -12.98 -9.17
N GLU A 7 -10.37 -13.73 -10.20
CA GLU A 7 -10.72 -15.14 -10.12
C GLU A 7 -9.53 -16.01 -10.56
N ASP A 8 -9.22 -17.05 -9.78
CA ASP A 8 -8.22 -18.05 -10.16
C ASP A 8 -8.82 -19.17 -11.00
N GLU A 9 -7.94 -20.00 -11.57
CA GLU A 9 -8.32 -21.14 -12.41
C GLU A 9 -9.16 -22.23 -11.70
N ARG A 10 -9.28 -22.16 -10.37
CA ARG A 10 -10.06 -23.07 -9.52
C ARG A 10 -11.43 -22.46 -9.16
N GLY A 11 -11.76 -21.27 -9.68
CA GLY A 11 -12.96 -20.53 -9.34
C GLY A 11 -12.92 -19.86 -7.96
N GLY A 12 -11.72 -19.72 -7.37
CA GLY A 12 -11.50 -19.00 -6.12
C GLY A 12 -11.24 -17.52 -6.36
N PHE A 13 -11.63 -16.67 -5.41
CA PHE A 13 -11.26 -15.25 -5.44
C PHE A 13 -9.84 -15.05 -4.93
N ILE A 14 -8.99 -14.45 -5.76
CA ILE A 14 -7.67 -13.94 -5.42
C ILE A 14 -7.85 -12.60 -4.70
N ILE A 15 -7.18 -12.47 -3.56
CA ILE A 15 -7.06 -11.20 -2.85
C ILE A 15 -5.67 -10.65 -3.15
N ILE A 16 -5.61 -9.47 -3.75
CA ILE A 16 -4.37 -8.74 -4.04
C ILE A 16 -4.12 -7.75 -2.91
N VAL A 17 -2.96 -7.88 -2.27
CA VAL A 17 -2.50 -6.94 -1.24
C VAL A 17 -1.39 -6.07 -1.83
N GLY A 18 -1.63 -4.77 -1.90
CA GLY A 18 -0.62 -3.80 -2.29
C GLY A 18 0.38 -3.55 -1.15
N GLU A 19 1.65 -3.87 -1.36
CA GLU A 19 2.72 -3.81 -0.34
C GLU A 19 3.56 -2.51 -0.38
N LEU A 20 3.19 -1.53 -1.21
CA LEU A 20 4.10 -0.41 -1.49
C LEU A 20 4.20 0.61 -0.36
N ILE A 21 3.23 0.69 0.58
CA ILE A 21 3.33 1.59 1.74
C ILE A 21 4.12 0.90 2.87
N ASN A 22 5.43 0.87 2.69
CA ASN A 22 6.36 0.25 3.64
C ASN A 22 7.54 1.19 3.93
N ALA A 23 7.73 1.57 5.20
CA ALA A 23 8.75 2.52 5.65
C ALA A 23 10.20 2.10 5.37
N SER A 24 10.45 0.81 5.12
CA SER A 24 11.77 0.34 4.65
C SER A 24 12.10 0.79 3.21
N ARG A 25 11.08 1.16 2.42
CA ARG A 25 11.25 1.75 1.10
C ARG A 25 11.62 3.23 1.28
N LYS A 26 12.79 3.64 0.77
CA LYS A 26 13.35 4.98 0.94
C LYS A 26 12.34 6.12 0.70
N ALA A 27 11.64 6.12 -0.44
CA ALA A 27 10.68 7.18 -0.77
C ALA A 27 9.49 7.27 0.21
N ILE A 28 9.03 6.12 0.73
CA ILE A 28 7.95 6.07 1.72
C ILE A 28 8.46 6.50 3.09
N GLY A 29 9.65 6.04 3.49
CA GLY A 29 10.31 6.48 4.72
C GLY A 29 10.49 8.01 4.75
N GLU A 30 11.02 8.60 3.68
CA GLU A 30 11.20 10.05 3.57
C GLU A 30 9.86 10.82 3.61
N ALA A 31 8.83 10.31 2.93
CA ALA A 31 7.50 10.92 2.96
C ALA A 31 6.88 10.85 4.37
N ILE A 32 7.10 9.76 5.12
CA ILE A 32 6.66 9.64 6.51
C ILE A 32 7.41 10.63 7.41
N GLU A 33 8.75 10.70 7.29
CA GLU A 33 9.58 11.62 8.08
C GLU A 33 9.18 13.09 7.88
N LYS A 34 8.86 13.47 6.65
CA LYS A 34 8.44 14.83 6.28
C LYS A 34 6.93 15.07 6.45
N GLN A 35 6.19 14.07 6.92
CA GLN A 35 4.72 14.10 7.07
C GLN A 35 3.99 14.47 5.76
N GLU A 36 4.49 14.01 4.62
CA GLU A 36 3.94 14.26 3.28
C GLU A 36 2.72 13.36 3.00
N ALA A 37 1.60 13.68 3.65
CA ALA A 37 0.38 12.86 3.59
C ALA A 37 -0.14 12.61 2.15
N GLU A 38 -0.03 13.61 1.27
CA GLU A 38 -0.49 13.48 -0.12
C GLU A 38 0.35 12.49 -0.94
N ALA A 39 1.65 12.37 -0.65
CA ALA A 39 2.51 11.37 -1.30
C ALA A 39 2.07 9.94 -0.91
N ILE A 40 1.78 9.71 0.37
CA ILE A 40 1.29 8.41 0.86
C ILE A 40 -0.09 8.07 0.30
N LYS A 41 -1.02 9.04 0.29
CA LYS A 41 -2.35 8.87 -0.31
C LYS A 41 -2.27 8.51 -1.79
N LYS A 42 -1.37 9.17 -2.53
CA LYS A 42 -1.17 8.87 -3.95
C LYS A 42 -0.74 7.42 -4.15
N VAL A 43 0.22 6.92 -3.37
CA VAL A 43 0.67 5.51 -3.46
C VAL A 43 -0.46 4.53 -3.13
N GLY A 44 -1.27 4.81 -2.11
CA GLY A 44 -2.45 3.99 -1.78
C GLY A 44 -3.47 3.97 -2.91
N LYS A 45 -3.77 5.15 -3.48
CA LYS A 45 -4.71 5.30 -4.59
C LYS A 45 -4.22 4.59 -5.85
N ASP A 46 -2.95 4.78 -6.23
CA ASP A 46 -2.36 4.14 -7.40
C ASP A 46 -2.43 2.59 -7.30
N GLN A 47 -2.22 2.03 -6.10
CA GLN A 47 -2.34 0.58 -5.86
C GLN A 47 -3.79 0.09 -5.96
N PHE A 48 -4.75 0.82 -5.38
CA PHE A 48 -6.17 0.51 -5.49
C PHE A 48 -6.65 0.56 -6.95
N GLU A 49 -6.26 1.61 -7.69
CA GLU A 49 -6.58 1.75 -9.11
C GLU A 49 -5.93 0.65 -9.97
N SER A 50 -4.82 0.06 -9.49
CA SER A 50 -4.15 -1.09 -10.10
C SER A 50 -4.74 -2.45 -9.70
N GLY A 51 -5.80 -2.49 -8.90
CA GLY A 51 -6.54 -3.70 -8.55
C GLY A 51 -6.19 -4.33 -7.20
N ALA A 52 -5.48 -3.61 -6.32
CA ALA A 52 -5.29 -4.07 -4.95
C ALA A 52 -6.61 -4.03 -4.17
N ASP A 53 -6.96 -5.15 -3.54
CA ASP A 53 -8.14 -5.29 -2.66
C ASP A 53 -7.85 -4.71 -1.28
N TYR A 54 -6.61 -4.83 -0.82
CA TYR A 54 -6.12 -4.26 0.43
C TYR A 54 -4.80 -3.54 0.21
N ILE A 55 -4.53 -2.54 1.05
CA ILE A 55 -3.26 -1.84 1.08
C ILE A 55 -2.59 -2.17 2.42
N ASP A 56 -1.44 -2.85 2.37
CA ASP A 56 -0.61 -3.08 3.55
C ASP A 56 0.09 -1.79 3.97
N VAL A 57 0.27 -1.61 5.28
CA VAL A 57 0.86 -0.40 5.85
C VAL A 57 1.88 -0.80 6.92
N ASN A 58 3.16 -0.54 6.64
CA ASN A 58 4.24 -0.87 7.56
C ASN A 58 5.08 0.36 7.91
N ALA A 59 5.07 0.76 9.19
CA ALA A 59 5.87 1.86 9.73
C ALA A 59 7.06 1.38 10.59
N GLY A 60 7.45 0.11 10.47
CA GLY A 60 8.38 -0.59 11.36
C GLY A 60 9.78 0.02 11.51
N VAL A 61 10.22 0.86 10.57
CA VAL A 61 11.50 1.60 10.64
C VAL A 61 11.48 2.71 11.72
N PHE A 62 10.29 3.16 12.13
CA PHE A 62 10.11 4.21 13.14
C PHE A 62 9.83 3.67 14.54
N VAL A 63 9.89 2.35 14.75
CA VAL A 63 9.71 1.74 16.07
C VAL A 63 10.80 2.28 17.02
N GLY A 64 10.39 2.86 18.15
CA GLY A 64 11.28 3.51 19.11
C GLY A 64 11.58 4.99 18.86
N LYS A 65 10.95 5.63 17.84
CA LYS A 65 11.13 7.05 17.50
C LYS A 65 9.91 7.95 17.78
N GLY A 66 8.90 7.48 18.50
CA GLY A 66 7.68 8.25 18.81
C GLY A 66 7.62 8.73 20.26
N THR A 67 7.55 10.06 20.42
CA THR A 67 7.35 10.94 21.62
C THR A 67 7.98 10.52 22.94
#